data_AF-A0A9E6AF87-F1
#
_entry.id   AF-A0A9E6AF87-F1
#
_cell.length_a   1.000
_cell.length_b   1.000
_cell.length_c   1.000
_cell.angle_alpha   90.00
_cell.angle_beta   90.00
_cell.angle_gamma   90.00
#
_symmetry.space_group_name_H-M   'P 1'
#
loop_
_entity.id
_entity.type
_entity.pdbx_description
1 polymer ?
#
loop_
_entity_poly.entity_id
_entity_poly.type
_entity_poly.pdbx_seq_one_letter_code
_entity_poly.pdbx_strand_id
1 'polypeptide(L)'
;MLSLKNFLSCNTLAVTLVASTVCTSTLASAADGEAKAKADDGPRKDPDGVRGISPFWEAINKGDSSYIARDFDTAILRFREAISVSPQDSMGHYRMAEAHIAKNQLSDASNALDSAMRFAVDETLKAKLLFLQADLKERERNYAGATEKWTAYETFSKAKPDATTYPATAPDRKKKIEEWKALQKAYGEVKQRVEKRAAEAAKALS
;
A
#
# COMPACT_ATOMS: atom_id res chain seq x y z
N MET A 1 47.84 6.60 37.29
CA MET A 1 48.74 7.77 37.34
C MET A 1 48.52 8.60 36.10
N LEU A 2 48.17 9.88 36.30
CA LEU A 2 48.22 11.07 35.42
C LEU A 2 47.97 10.88 33.91
N SER A 3 46.89 11.40 33.32
CA SER A 3 46.49 12.82 33.20
C SER A 3 47.34 13.67 32.24
N LEU A 4 46.60 14.34 31.35
CA LEU A 4 46.91 15.59 30.64
C LEU A 4 47.95 15.57 29.52
N LYS A 5 47.50 16.01 28.34
CA LYS A 5 47.96 17.22 27.65
C LYS A 5 47.14 17.37 26.34
N ASN A 6 46.31 18.40 26.23
CA ASN A 6 46.66 19.73 25.69
C ASN A 6 46.83 19.68 24.15
N PHE A 7 46.51 20.69 23.35
CA PHE A 7 46.37 22.12 23.58
C PHE A 7 45.48 22.70 22.47
N LEU A 8 44.80 23.79 22.81
CA LEU A 8 44.18 24.79 21.93
C LEU A 8 45.11 25.21 20.77
N SER A 9 44.53 25.70 19.66
CA SER A 9 44.47 27.16 19.39
C SER A 9 44.50 27.54 17.90
N CYS A 10 43.74 28.62 17.63
CA CYS A 10 43.91 29.66 16.59
C CYS A 10 43.90 29.30 15.10
N ASN A 11 42.91 29.73 14.31
CA ASN A 11 42.54 31.11 13.92
C ASN A 11 43.50 31.69 12.87
N THR A 12 43.04 31.78 11.61
CA THR A 12 43.31 32.92 10.71
C THR A 12 42.45 32.83 9.45
N LEU A 13 41.67 33.89 9.21
CA LEU A 13 41.06 34.22 7.93
C LEU A 13 42.15 34.42 6.87
N ALA A 14 41.92 33.91 5.66
CA ALA A 14 42.47 34.50 4.44
C ALA A 14 41.40 34.39 3.34
N VAL A 15 40.81 35.54 3.01
CA VAL A 15 39.98 35.75 1.84
C VAL A 15 40.93 35.93 0.65
N THR A 16 40.88 35.01 -0.31
CA THR A 16 41.46 35.22 -1.64
C THR A 16 40.40 34.94 -2.70
N LEU A 17 40.00 36.03 -3.34
CA LEU A 17 39.17 36.09 -4.54
C LEU A 17 40.00 35.57 -5.73
N VAL A 18 39.61 34.45 -6.34
CA VAL A 18 40.06 34.07 -7.69
C VAL A 18 38.84 33.72 -8.53
N ALA A 19 38.87 34.25 -9.74
CA ALA A 19 37.78 34.40 -10.67
C ALA A 19 37.38 33.09 -11.38
N SER A 20 36.09 33.04 -11.71
CA SER A 20 35.53 32.48 -12.96
C SER A 20 35.84 31.03 -13.30
N THR A 21 35.04 30.11 -12.76
CA THR A 21 34.56 28.95 -13.51
C THR A 21 33.06 28.82 -13.29
N VAL A 22 32.33 28.79 -14.40
CA VAL A 22 30.88 28.62 -14.45
C VAL A 22 30.54 27.24 -13.92
N CYS A 23 30.16 27.15 -12.64
CA CYS A 23 29.45 25.99 -12.12
C CYS A 23 28.01 26.10 -12.63
N THR A 24 27.69 25.38 -13.70
CA THR A 24 26.30 25.05 -14.03
C THR A 24 25.74 24.16 -12.94
N SER A 25 25.10 24.76 -11.93
CA SER A 25 24.20 24.07 -11.03
C SER A 25 22.91 23.74 -11.79
N THR A 26 22.88 22.59 -12.45
CA THR A 26 21.61 21.98 -12.83
C THR A 26 20.90 21.58 -11.55
N LEU A 27 19.94 22.41 -11.15
CA LEU A 27 18.85 22.07 -10.25
C LEU A 27 18.20 20.77 -10.76
N ALA A 28 18.30 19.73 -9.95
CA ALA A 28 17.45 18.55 -10.08
C ALA A 28 16.00 18.98 -9.80
N SER A 29 15.20 19.12 -10.85
CA SER A 29 13.75 19.08 -10.72
C SER A 29 13.31 17.63 -10.77
N ALA A 30 12.68 17.20 -9.68
CA ALA A 30 12.01 15.93 -9.57
C ALA A 30 10.75 15.88 -10.46
N ALA A 31 10.38 14.63 -10.74
CA ALA A 31 9.04 14.15 -11.05
C ALA A 31 8.39 14.63 -12.36
N ASP A 32 8.44 13.75 -13.36
CA ASP A 32 7.24 13.28 -14.07
C ASP A 32 7.56 11.91 -14.68
N GLY A 33 7.67 10.91 -13.80
CA GLY A 33 7.66 9.52 -14.19
C GLY A 33 6.23 9.04 -14.18
N GLU A 34 5.51 9.19 -15.28
CA GLU A 34 4.25 8.47 -15.50
C GLU A 34 4.57 6.97 -15.43
N ALA A 35 4.29 6.37 -14.28
CA ALA A 35 4.28 4.94 -14.13
C ALA A 35 3.13 4.41 -14.98
N LYS A 36 3.44 4.07 -16.23
CA LYS A 36 2.55 3.38 -17.16
C LYS A 36 2.22 2.01 -16.55
N ALA A 37 1.15 1.96 -15.76
CA ALA A 37 0.55 0.72 -15.32
C ALA A 37 0.17 -0.05 -16.59
N LYS A 38 0.90 -1.12 -16.88
CA LYS A 38 0.53 -2.03 -17.96
C LYS A 38 -0.78 -2.70 -17.54
N ALA A 39 -1.89 -2.19 -18.06
CA ALA A 39 -3.08 -2.99 -18.23
C ALA A 39 -2.67 -4.21 -19.08
N ASP A 40 -3.05 -5.40 -18.62
CA ASP A 40 -2.84 -6.64 -19.36
C ASP A 40 -3.46 -6.49 -20.77
N ASP A 41 -2.64 -6.65 -21.80
CA ASP A 41 -2.81 -6.02 -23.12
C ASP A 41 -3.30 -7.04 -24.17
N GLY A 42 -4.53 -7.52 -23.99
CA GLY A 42 -5.21 -8.34 -24.97
C GLY A 42 -6.73 -8.26 -24.84
N PRO A 43 -7.49 -8.10 -25.95
CA PRO A 43 -8.93 -8.31 -25.93
C PRO A 43 -9.19 -9.77 -25.51
N ARG A 44 -9.58 -9.97 -24.25
CA ARG A 44 -10.12 -11.26 -23.80
C ARG A 44 -11.45 -11.43 -24.53
N LYS A 45 -11.40 -12.19 -25.62
CA LYS A 45 -12.58 -12.49 -26.45
C LYS A 45 -13.56 -13.30 -25.63
N ASP A 46 -14.83 -13.07 -25.93
CA ASP A 46 -15.95 -13.82 -25.38
C ASP A 46 -15.69 -15.35 -25.50
N PRO A 47 -15.76 -16.14 -24.42
CA PRO A 47 -15.72 -17.60 -24.52
C PRO A 47 -16.85 -18.15 -25.39
N ASP A 48 -17.95 -17.40 -25.59
CA ASP A 48 -19.11 -17.80 -26.40
C ASP A 48 -18.95 -17.47 -27.91
N GLY A 49 -17.77 -17.00 -28.33
CA GLY A 49 -17.43 -16.89 -29.76
C GLY A 49 -18.17 -15.79 -30.53
N VAL A 50 -18.81 -14.85 -29.83
CA VAL A 50 -19.49 -13.70 -30.46
C VAL A 50 -18.45 -12.72 -31.02
N ARG A 51 -18.66 -12.25 -32.26
CA ARG A 51 -17.81 -11.24 -32.90
C ARG A 51 -18.03 -9.88 -32.23
N GLY A 52 -17.13 -9.47 -31.34
CA GLY A 52 -17.13 -8.18 -30.65
C GLY A 52 -16.37 -8.26 -29.32
N ILE A 53 -16.08 -7.11 -28.69
CA ILE A 53 -15.68 -7.12 -27.27
C ILE A 53 -16.95 -7.48 -26.49
N SER A 54 -16.92 -8.53 -25.66
CA SER A 54 -18.06 -8.90 -24.81
C SER A 54 -18.52 -7.68 -24.00
N PRO A 55 -19.84 -7.51 -23.75
CA PRO A 55 -20.36 -6.41 -22.92
C PRO A 55 -19.66 -6.32 -21.56
N PHE A 56 -19.22 -7.46 -21.01
CA PHE A 56 -18.39 -7.51 -19.81
C PHE A 56 -17.06 -6.77 -19.99
N TRP A 57 -16.26 -7.15 -20.99
CA TRP A 57 -14.94 -6.55 -21.23
C TRP A 57 -15.03 -5.10 -21.71
N GLU A 58 -16.12 -4.74 -22.41
CA GLU A 58 -16.38 -3.35 -22.76
C GLU A 58 -16.58 -2.50 -21.50
N ALA A 59 -17.38 -2.99 -20.55
CA ALA A 59 -17.59 -2.33 -19.26
C ALA A 59 -16.29 -2.28 -18.43
N ILE A 60 -15.50 -3.36 -18.40
CA ILE A 60 -14.17 -3.35 -17.76
C ILE A 60 -13.28 -2.27 -18.38
N ASN A 61 -13.17 -2.20 -19.71
CA ASN A 61 -12.30 -1.24 -20.38
C ASN A 61 -12.72 0.22 -20.11
N LYS A 62 -14.02 0.50 -20.10
CA LYS A 62 -14.55 1.83 -19.73
C LYS A 62 -14.26 2.15 -18.27
N GLY A 63 -14.40 1.16 -17.38
CA GLY A 63 -14.08 1.30 -15.96
C GLY A 63 -12.59 1.56 -15.74
N ASP A 64 -11.71 0.79 -16.37
CA ASP A 64 -10.26 0.97 -16.32
C ASP A 64 -9.85 2.35 -16.86
N SER A 65 -10.46 2.81 -17.96
CA SER A 65 -10.22 4.16 -18.51
C SER A 65 -10.62 5.25 -17.51
N SER A 66 -11.76 5.10 -16.84
CA SER A 66 -12.24 6.05 -15.82
C SER A 66 -11.35 6.00 -14.57
N TYR A 67 -10.89 4.81 -14.17
CA TYR A 67 -9.98 4.61 -13.05
C TYR A 67 -8.64 5.31 -13.29
N ILE A 68 -8.07 5.18 -14.50
CA ILE A 68 -6.84 5.86 -14.91
C ILE A 68 -7.04 7.39 -14.88
N ALA A 69 -8.21 7.87 -15.33
CA ALA A 69 -8.58 9.28 -15.23
C ALA A 69 -8.86 9.76 -13.79
N ARG A 70 -8.75 8.86 -12.79
CA ARG A 70 -9.09 9.08 -11.37
C ARG A 70 -10.56 9.44 -11.13
N ASP A 71 -11.42 9.23 -12.11
CA ASP A 71 -12.87 9.25 -11.96
C ASP A 71 -13.34 7.90 -11.43
N PHE A 72 -13.11 7.72 -10.13
CA PHE A 72 -13.40 6.46 -9.45
C PHE A 72 -14.90 6.19 -9.34
N ASP A 73 -15.75 7.22 -9.31
CA ASP A 73 -17.20 7.04 -9.28
C ASP A 73 -17.72 6.44 -10.59
N THR A 74 -17.28 6.99 -11.72
CA THR A 74 -17.58 6.39 -13.02
C THR A 74 -16.94 5.02 -13.16
N ALA A 75 -15.71 4.82 -12.67
CA ALA A 75 -15.07 3.50 -12.70
C ALA A 75 -15.90 2.44 -11.97
N ILE A 76 -16.36 2.72 -10.74
CA ILE A 76 -17.22 1.84 -9.95
C ILE A 76 -18.53 1.54 -10.68
N LEU A 77 -19.15 2.56 -11.31
CA LEU A 77 -20.36 2.36 -12.10
C LEU A 77 -20.14 1.36 -13.25
N ARG A 78 -19.04 1.52 -14.01
CA ARG A 78 -18.69 0.62 -15.12
C ARG A 78 -18.33 -0.78 -14.64
N PHE A 79 -17.62 -0.92 -13.54
CA PHE A 79 -17.33 -2.25 -12.98
C PHE A 79 -18.60 -2.94 -12.46
N ARG A 80 -19.58 -2.18 -11.95
CA ARG A 80 -20.91 -2.72 -11.62
C ARG A 80 -21.67 -3.19 -12.86
N GLU A 81 -21.58 -2.46 -13.98
CA GLU A 81 -22.12 -2.92 -15.28
C GLU A 81 -21.48 -4.26 -15.66
N ALA A 82 -20.16 -4.40 -15.56
CA ALA A 82 -19.47 -5.66 -15.83
C ALA A 82 -19.96 -6.79 -14.91
N ILE A 83 -20.07 -6.54 -13.59
CA ILE A 83 -20.60 -7.52 -12.63
C ILE A 83 -22.05 -7.93 -12.96
N SER A 84 -22.87 -7.02 -13.49
CA SER A 84 -24.25 -7.36 -13.88
C SER A 84 -24.32 -8.32 -15.08
N VAL A 85 -23.32 -8.26 -15.98
CA VAL A 85 -23.19 -9.16 -17.13
C VAL A 85 -22.65 -10.53 -16.70
N SER A 86 -21.64 -10.55 -15.83
CA SER A 86 -21.01 -11.79 -15.35
C SER A 86 -20.81 -11.74 -13.83
N PRO A 87 -21.84 -12.05 -13.02
CA PRO A 87 -21.78 -11.88 -11.56
C PRO A 87 -20.77 -12.80 -10.86
N GLN A 88 -20.42 -13.90 -11.50
CA GLN A 88 -19.46 -14.89 -11.00
C GLN A 88 -18.06 -14.70 -11.59
N ASP A 89 -17.81 -13.65 -12.37
CA ASP A 89 -16.44 -13.34 -12.81
C ASP A 89 -15.73 -12.51 -11.73
N SER A 90 -14.64 -13.05 -11.19
CA SER A 90 -13.81 -12.39 -10.18
C SER A 90 -13.22 -11.04 -10.61
N MET A 91 -13.01 -10.80 -11.91
CA MET A 91 -12.34 -9.60 -12.41
C MET A 91 -13.16 -8.33 -12.16
N GLY A 92 -14.48 -8.36 -12.38
CA GLY A 92 -15.34 -7.20 -12.15
C GLY A 92 -15.34 -6.77 -10.69
N HIS A 93 -15.44 -7.75 -9.78
CA HIS A 93 -15.35 -7.51 -8.32
C HIS A 93 -13.97 -6.99 -7.91
N TYR A 94 -12.90 -7.57 -8.46
CA TYR A 94 -11.52 -7.13 -8.20
C TYR A 94 -11.31 -5.67 -8.62
N ARG A 95 -11.68 -5.31 -9.85
CA ARG A 95 -11.57 -3.94 -10.35
C ARG A 95 -12.38 -2.93 -9.54
N MET A 96 -13.59 -3.31 -9.15
CA MET A 96 -14.42 -2.50 -8.26
C MET A 96 -13.76 -2.30 -6.88
N ALA A 97 -13.11 -3.34 -6.34
CA ALA A 97 -12.34 -3.22 -5.10
C ALA A 97 -11.17 -2.23 -5.25
N GLU A 98 -10.39 -2.29 -6.33
CA GLU A 98 -9.30 -1.33 -6.59
C GLU A 98 -9.82 0.12 -6.62
N ALA A 99 -10.96 0.36 -7.27
CA ALA A 99 -11.59 1.68 -7.28
C ALA A 99 -12.02 2.14 -5.88
N HIS A 100 -12.63 1.27 -5.07
CA HIS A 100 -12.98 1.59 -3.69
C HIS A 100 -11.75 1.86 -2.80
N ILE A 101 -10.66 1.09 -2.98
CA ILE A 101 -9.37 1.30 -2.30
C ILE A 101 -8.81 2.69 -2.63
N ALA A 102 -8.87 3.10 -3.91
CA ALA A 102 -8.41 4.40 -4.37
C ALA A 102 -9.25 5.56 -3.80
N LYS A 103 -10.55 5.34 -3.60
CA LYS A 103 -11.46 6.28 -2.90
C LYS A 103 -11.38 6.23 -1.37
N ASN A 104 -10.53 5.37 -0.80
CA ASN A 104 -10.44 5.14 0.65
C ASN A 104 -11.77 4.63 1.27
N GLN A 105 -12.62 3.98 0.47
CA GLN A 105 -13.86 3.33 0.90
C GLN A 105 -13.55 1.90 1.34
N LEU A 106 -12.91 1.76 2.51
CA LEU A 106 -12.28 0.50 2.90
C LEU A 106 -13.29 -0.64 3.13
N SER A 107 -14.47 -0.35 3.67
CA SER A 107 -15.52 -1.36 3.89
C SER A 107 -16.07 -1.91 2.56
N ASP A 108 -16.34 -1.04 1.58
CA ASP A 108 -16.80 -1.46 0.26
C ASP A 108 -15.71 -2.24 -0.50
N ALA A 109 -14.46 -1.81 -0.37
CA ALA A 109 -13.31 -2.54 -0.89
C ALA A 109 -13.21 -3.95 -0.30
N SER A 110 -13.40 -4.12 1.02
CA SER A 110 -13.38 -5.43 1.66
C SER A 110 -14.45 -6.35 1.08
N ASN A 111 -15.68 -5.86 0.95
CA ASN A 111 -16.80 -6.64 0.39
C ASN A 111 -16.55 -7.05 -1.07
N ALA A 112 -15.97 -6.15 -1.87
CA ALA A 112 -15.63 -6.43 -3.26
C ALA A 112 -14.47 -7.44 -3.37
N LEU A 113 -13.44 -7.35 -2.52
CA LEU A 113 -12.36 -8.35 -2.45
C LEU A 113 -12.86 -9.73 -2.04
N ASP A 114 -13.77 -9.81 -1.06
CA ASP A 114 -14.35 -11.07 -0.62
C ASP A 114 -15.20 -11.72 -1.72
N SER A 115 -15.93 -10.88 -2.48
CA SER A 115 -16.68 -11.33 -3.67
C SER A 115 -15.75 -11.81 -4.78
N ALA A 116 -14.66 -11.09 -5.06
CA ALA A 116 -13.66 -11.49 -6.04
C ALA A 116 -12.99 -12.83 -5.64
N MET A 117 -12.62 -12.98 -4.36
CA MET A 117 -11.98 -14.19 -3.83
C MET A 117 -12.88 -15.42 -3.96
N ARG A 118 -14.20 -15.25 -3.77
CA ARG A 118 -15.18 -16.35 -3.90
C ARG A 118 -15.15 -17.00 -5.28
N PHE A 119 -14.88 -16.22 -6.32
CA PHE A 119 -14.91 -16.69 -7.71
C PHE A 119 -13.53 -16.77 -8.37
N ALA A 120 -12.46 -16.45 -7.64
CA ALA A 120 -11.11 -16.47 -8.19
C ALA A 120 -10.69 -17.92 -8.48
N VAL A 121 -10.49 -18.25 -9.75
CA VAL A 121 -9.93 -19.54 -10.18
C VAL A 121 -8.42 -19.41 -10.42
N ASP A 122 -7.99 -18.28 -11.00
CA ASP A 122 -6.61 -17.99 -11.32
C ASP A 122 -5.74 -17.77 -10.07
N GLU A 123 -4.60 -18.46 -10.00
CA GLU A 123 -3.69 -18.41 -8.86
C GLU A 123 -2.98 -17.05 -8.74
N THR A 124 -2.70 -16.40 -9.88
CA THR A 124 -2.08 -15.05 -9.87
C THR A 124 -3.05 -14.02 -9.29
N LEU A 125 -4.32 -14.09 -9.67
CA LEU A 125 -5.36 -13.24 -9.10
C LEU A 125 -5.57 -13.53 -7.61
N LYS A 126 -5.61 -14.80 -7.19
CA LYS A 126 -5.69 -15.16 -5.76
C LYS A 126 -4.56 -14.52 -4.95
N ALA A 127 -3.33 -14.58 -5.44
CA ALA A 127 -2.19 -13.92 -4.78
C ALA A 127 -2.41 -12.41 -4.62
N LYS A 128 -2.85 -11.72 -5.69
CA LYS A 128 -3.17 -10.28 -5.66
C LYS A 128 -4.26 -9.96 -4.65
N LEU A 129 -5.34 -10.75 -4.63
CA LEU A 129 -6.46 -10.56 -3.71
C LEU A 129 -6.04 -10.76 -2.25
N LEU A 130 -5.25 -11.80 -1.95
CA LEU A 130 -4.71 -12.01 -0.60
C LEU A 130 -3.82 -10.85 -0.15
N PHE A 131 -2.98 -10.35 -1.05
CA PHE A 131 -2.14 -9.18 -0.79
C PHE A 131 -2.98 -7.94 -0.47
N LEU A 132 -3.98 -7.64 -1.31
CA LEU A 132 -4.87 -6.48 -1.12
C LEU A 132 -5.70 -6.60 0.15
N GLN A 133 -6.19 -7.79 0.50
CA GLN A 133 -6.90 -8.00 1.77
C GLN A 133 -5.99 -7.72 2.98
N ALA A 134 -4.71 -8.09 2.91
CA ALA A 134 -3.75 -7.82 3.97
C ALA A 134 -3.44 -6.32 4.10
N ASP A 135 -3.16 -5.66 2.97
CA ASP A 135 -2.94 -4.20 2.93
C ASP A 135 -4.16 -3.43 3.44
N LEU A 136 -5.37 -3.83 3.02
CA LEU A 136 -6.61 -3.21 3.46
C LEU A 136 -6.77 -3.26 4.98
N LYS A 137 -6.47 -4.40 5.61
CA LYS A 137 -6.52 -4.54 7.08
C LYS A 137 -5.51 -3.64 7.79
N GLU A 138 -4.35 -3.40 7.19
CA GLU A 138 -3.40 -2.43 7.72
C GLU A 138 -3.91 -0.99 7.61
N ARG A 139 -4.57 -0.64 6.50
CA ARG A 139 -5.21 0.68 6.31
C ARG A 139 -6.35 0.91 7.30
N GLU A 140 -7.07 -0.14 7.66
CA GLU A 140 -8.10 -0.14 8.72
C GLU A 140 -7.50 -0.05 10.14
N ARG A 141 -6.17 -0.11 10.30
CA ARG A 141 -5.46 -0.30 11.60
C ARG A 141 -5.88 -1.58 12.33
N ASN A 142 -6.50 -2.52 11.62
CA ASN A 142 -6.82 -3.84 12.13
C ASN A 142 -5.58 -4.74 12.01
N TYR A 143 -4.60 -4.50 12.88
CA TYR A 143 -3.32 -5.20 12.84
C TYR A 143 -3.43 -6.71 13.10
N ALA A 144 -4.42 -7.15 13.87
CA ALA A 144 -4.66 -8.57 14.09
C ALA A 144 -5.13 -9.26 12.80
N GLY A 145 -6.14 -8.69 12.13
CA GLY A 145 -6.60 -9.18 10.83
C GLY A 145 -5.54 -9.05 9.74
N ALA A 146 -4.71 -8.01 9.79
CA ALA A 146 -3.59 -7.87 8.85
C ALA A 146 -2.56 -8.99 9.01
N THR A 147 -2.16 -9.34 10.23
CA THR A 147 -1.26 -10.47 10.49
C THR A 147 -1.83 -11.79 9.98
N GLU A 148 -3.13 -12.02 10.17
CA GLU A 148 -3.83 -13.20 9.65
C GLU A 148 -3.76 -13.26 8.12
N LYS A 149 -4.13 -12.17 7.43
CA LYS A 149 -4.13 -12.09 5.96
C LYS A 149 -2.72 -12.17 5.37
N TRP A 150 -1.72 -11.55 6.00
CA TRP A 150 -0.31 -11.69 5.59
C TRP A 150 0.18 -13.13 5.74
N THR A 151 -0.27 -13.85 6.77
CA THR A 151 0.06 -15.26 6.96
C THR A 151 -0.61 -16.14 5.90
N ALA A 152 -1.85 -15.85 5.52
CA ALA A 152 -2.53 -16.51 4.41
C ALA A 152 -1.80 -16.29 3.08
N TYR A 153 -1.41 -15.05 2.77
CA TYR A 153 -0.61 -14.73 1.59
C TYR A 153 0.75 -15.43 1.59
N GLU A 154 1.46 -15.45 2.72
CA GLU A 154 2.76 -16.14 2.83
C GLU A 154 2.61 -17.64 2.61
N THR A 155 1.57 -18.25 3.19
CA THR A 155 1.27 -19.67 3.02
C THR A 155 0.97 -19.98 1.55
N PHE A 156 0.17 -19.14 0.90
CA PHE A 156 -0.15 -19.27 -0.52
C PHE A 156 1.09 -19.14 -1.40
N SER A 157 1.92 -18.12 -1.18
CA SER A 157 3.16 -17.89 -1.94
C SER A 157 4.13 -19.06 -1.83
N LYS A 158 4.24 -19.69 -0.66
CA LYS A 158 5.06 -20.90 -0.47
C LYS A 158 4.46 -22.12 -1.17
N ALA A 159 3.13 -22.27 -1.15
CA ALA A 159 2.45 -23.40 -1.77
C ALA A 159 2.40 -23.32 -3.31
N LYS A 160 2.52 -22.11 -3.86
CA LYS A 160 2.39 -21.82 -5.30
C LYS A 160 3.61 -21.02 -5.80
N PRO A 161 4.79 -21.65 -5.91
CA PRO A 161 6.01 -20.96 -6.33
C PRO A 161 5.93 -20.41 -7.77
N ASP A 162 5.08 -20.99 -8.61
CA ASP A 162 4.90 -20.57 -10.01
C ASP A 162 3.97 -19.34 -10.15
N ALA A 163 3.20 -18.99 -9.11
CA ALA A 163 2.37 -17.80 -9.12
C ALA A 163 3.24 -16.55 -8.96
N THR A 164 2.89 -15.47 -9.67
CA THR A 164 3.60 -14.19 -9.51
C THR A 164 3.33 -13.61 -8.12
N THR A 165 4.27 -13.79 -7.20
CA THR A 165 4.18 -13.36 -5.79
C THR A 165 5.42 -12.61 -5.33
N TYR A 166 5.28 -11.92 -4.20
CA TYR A 166 6.33 -11.18 -3.48
C TYR A 166 6.55 -11.82 -2.09
N PRO A 167 7.35 -12.90 -1.99
CA PRO A 167 7.46 -13.70 -0.76
C PRO A 167 8.07 -12.94 0.42
N ALA A 168 8.92 -11.94 0.16
CA ALA A 168 9.56 -11.13 1.20
C ALA A 168 8.59 -10.15 1.89
N THR A 169 7.48 -9.77 1.25
CA THR A 169 6.61 -8.72 1.77
C THR A 169 5.91 -9.12 3.06
N ALA A 170 5.33 -10.31 3.13
CA ALA A 170 4.60 -10.76 4.33
C ALA A 170 5.45 -10.79 5.62
N PRO A 171 6.66 -11.39 5.66
CA PRO A 171 7.48 -11.37 6.87
C PRO A 171 7.87 -9.94 7.27
N ASP A 172 8.22 -9.08 6.31
CA ASP A 172 8.57 -7.68 6.59
C ASP A 172 7.40 -6.88 7.18
N ARG A 173 6.20 -7.03 6.60
CA ARG A 173 4.98 -6.38 7.11
C ARG A 173 4.62 -6.87 8.51
N LYS A 174 4.66 -8.18 8.74
CA LYS A 174 4.40 -8.75 10.08
C LYS A 174 5.40 -8.25 11.12
N LYS A 175 6.69 -8.17 10.77
CA LYS A 175 7.72 -7.60 11.65
C LYS A 175 7.39 -6.13 12.02
N LYS A 176 7.04 -5.30 11.03
CA LYS A 176 6.65 -3.90 11.28
C LYS A 176 5.41 -3.77 12.16
N ILE A 177 4.43 -4.65 11.98
CA ILE A 177 3.23 -4.70 12.83
C ILE A 177 3.61 -5.00 14.29
N GLU A 178 4.50 -5.97 14.52
CA GLU A 178 4.95 -6.30 15.89
C GLU A 178 5.79 -5.18 16.52
N GLU A 179 6.67 -4.54 15.75
CA GLU A 179 7.41 -3.35 16.19
C GLU A 179 6.46 -2.22 16.60
N TRP A 180 5.42 -1.97 15.80
CA TRP A 180 4.38 -0.98 16.11
C TRP A 180 3.62 -1.32 17.40
N LYS A 181 3.21 -2.59 17.58
CA LYS A 181 2.54 -3.05 18.80
C LYS A 181 3.42 -2.88 20.03
N ALA A 182 4.71 -3.22 19.93
CA ALA A 182 5.67 -3.05 21.01
C ALA A 182 5.85 -1.57 21.38
N LEU A 183 5.94 -0.69 20.38
CA LEU A 183 6.04 0.75 20.58
C LEU A 183 4.80 1.32 21.29
N GLN A 184 3.60 0.92 20.86
CA GLN A 184 2.34 1.35 21.49
C GLN A 184 2.26 0.93 22.96
N LYS A 185 2.68 -0.30 23.27
CA LYS A 185 2.76 -0.79 24.65
C LYS A 185 3.72 0.03 25.49
N ALA A 186 4.95 0.23 25.01
CA ALA A 186 5.97 1.00 25.71
C ALA A 186 5.51 2.45 25.96
N TYR A 187 4.87 3.08 24.97
CA TYR A 187 4.30 4.42 25.12
C TYR A 187 3.18 4.46 26.16
N GLY A 188 2.28 3.46 26.16
CA GLY A 188 1.22 3.34 27.17
C GLY A 188 1.77 3.28 28.60
N GLU A 189 2.83 2.51 28.83
CA GLU A 189 3.49 2.41 30.14
C GLU A 189 4.16 3.74 30.55
N VAL A 190 4.81 4.44 29.62
CA VAL A 190 5.39 5.77 29.87
C VAL A 190 4.28 6.76 30.27
N LYS A 191 3.18 6.79 29.52
CA LYS A 191 2.04 7.68 29.78
C LYS A 191 1.47 7.46 31.18
N GLN A 192 1.24 6.20 31.57
CA GLN A 192 0.77 5.86 32.92
C GLN A 192 1.72 6.34 34.02
N ARG A 193 3.03 6.23 33.82
CA ARG A 193 4.03 6.73 34.80
C ARG A 193 4.00 8.24 34.92
N VAL A 194 3.85 8.96 33.81
CA VAL A 194 3.77 10.42 33.81
C VAL A 194 2.51 10.89 34.52
N GLU A 195 1.36 10.29 34.22
CA GLU A 195 0.08 10.59 34.88
C GLU A 195 0.15 10.33 36.38
N LYS A 196 0.73 9.19 36.79
CA LYS A 196 0.93 8.87 38.20
C LYS A 196 1.78 9.94 38.92
N ARG A 197 2.93 10.31 38.33
CA ARG A 197 3.82 11.33 38.91
C ARG A 197 3.18 12.71 38.97
N ALA A 198 2.41 13.09 37.95
CA ALA A 198 1.68 14.35 37.93
C ALA A 198 0.60 14.39 39.04
N ALA A 199 -0.12 13.28 39.24
CA ALA A 199 -1.11 13.17 40.31
C ALA A 199 -0.48 13.22 41.71
N GLU A 200 0.68 12.56 41.90
CA GLU A 200 1.46 12.64 43.14
C GLU A 200 1.93 14.07 43.42
N ALA A 201 2.44 14.78 42.39
CA ALA A 201 2.87 16.17 42.51
C ALA A 201 1.71 17.12 42.82
N ALA A 202 0.54 16.93 42.20
CA ALA A 202 -0.65 17.74 42.49
C ALA A 202 -1.14 17.57 43.93
N LYS A 203 -1.13 16.33 44.45
CA LYS A 203 -1.48 16.05 45.86
C LYS A 203 -0.48 16.64 46.85
N ALA A 204 0.80 16.74 46.48
CA ALA A 204 1.80 17.36 47.34
C ALA A 204 1.66 18.89 47.45
N LEU A 205 0.93 19.52 46.52
CA LEU A 205 0.70 20.96 46.46
C LEU A 205 -0.67 21.40 47.02
N SER A 206 -1.54 20.45 47.39
CA SER A 206 -2.84 20.68 48.02
C SER A 206 -2.77 20.53 49.54
#